data_AF-A0A4U5MQ97-F1
#
_entry.id   AF-A0A4U5MQ97-F1
#
_cell.length_a   1.000
_cell.length_b   1.000
_cell.length_c   1.000
_cell.angle_alpha   90.00
_cell.angle_beta   90.00
_cell.angle_gamma   90.00
#
_symmetry.space_group_name_H-M   'P 1'
#
loop_
_entity.id
_entity.type
_entity.pdbx_description
1 polymer ?
#
loop_
_entity_poly.entity_id
_entity_poly.type
_entity_poly.pdbx_seq_one_letter_code
_entity_poly.pdbx_strand_id
1 'polypeptide(L)'
;MASDFKSLSSKFFPTQQMAEHINKTENKSKDSLVMFRDQIQLFMNLLRMDSSPVMFGHPPLQLDEATQAPLSLFSLLSHGFGIPGILVGVETMMDVVNEQIAQVEQREQFKVDE
;
A
#
# COMPACT_ATOMS: atom_id res chain seq x y z
N MET A 1 3.96 17.60 -1.31
CA MET A 1 4.71 16.46 -1.89
C MET A 1 3.98 15.13 -1.70
N ALA A 2 3.94 14.52 -0.50
CA ALA A 2 3.22 13.25 -0.31
C ALA A 2 1.70 13.35 -0.55
N SER A 3 1.08 14.48 -0.15
CA SER A 3 -0.34 14.79 -0.45
C SER A 3 -0.63 14.88 -1.95
N ASP A 4 0.26 15.55 -2.70
CA ASP A 4 0.13 15.72 -4.13
C ASP A 4 0.35 14.38 -4.84
N PHE A 5 1.34 13.60 -4.37
CA PHE A 5 1.59 12.26 -4.85
C PHE A 5 0.37 11.35 -4.64
N LYS A 6 -0.27 11.39 -3.46
CA LYS A 6 -1.52 10.67 -3.20
C LYS A 6 -2.62 11.04 -4.19
N SER A 7 -2.82 12.34 -4.39
CA SER A 7 -3.85 12.85 -5.31
C SER A 7 -3.59 12.42 -6.75
N LEU A 8 -2.33 12.43 -7.19
CA LEU A 8 -1.93 11.95 -8.52
C LEU A 8 -2.13 10.44 -8.65
N SER A 9 -1.69 9.66 -7.66
CA SER A 9 -1.85 8.21 -7.66
C SER A 9 -3.32 7.81 -7.77
N SER A 10 -4.19 8.35 -6.92
CA SER A 10 -5.61 8.00 -6.97
C SER A 10 -6.31 8.40 -8.28
N LYS A 11 -5.81 9.44 -8.98
CA LYS A 11 -6.46 9.96 -10.20
C LYS A 11 -5.91 9.37 -11.49
N PHE A 12 -4.61 9.09 -11.55
CA PHE A 12 -3.92 8.78 -12.80
C PHE A 12 -3.22 7.42 -12.80
N PHE A 13 -3.11 6.76 -11.65
CA PHE A 13 -2.49 5.44 -11.61
C PHE A 13 -3.42 4.40 -12.28
N PRO A 14 -2.91 3.57 -13.20
CA PRO A 14 -3.73 2.68 -14.03
C PRO A 14 -4.09 1.37 -13.29
N THR A 15 -4.73 1.48 -12.12
CA THR A 15 -5.04 0.36 -11.21
C THR A 15 -5.79 -0.78 -11.92
N GLN A 16 -6.86 -0.46 -12.64
CA GLN A 16 -7.70 -1.43 -13.34
C GLN A 16 -6.93 -2.17 -14.43
N GLN A 17 -6.20 -1.44 -15.28
CA GLN A 17 -5.45 -2.01 -16.39
C GLN A 17 -4.32 -2.91 -15.89
N MET A 18 -3.65 -2.52 -14.81
CA MET A 18 -2.60 -3.33 -14.19
C MET A 18 -3.18 -4.63 -13.60
N ALA A 19 -4.25 -4.53 -12.81
CA ALA A 19 -4.90 -5.70 -12.22
C ALA A 19 -5.39 -6.68 -13.30
N GLU A 20 -6.01 -6.17 -14.36
CA GLU A 20 -6.48 -6.99 -15.48
C GLU A 20 -5.31 -7.70 -16.19
N HIS A 21 -4.24 -6.97 -16.49
CA HIS A 21 -3.07 -7.53 -17.16
C HIS A 21 -2.40 -8.62 -16.31
N ILE A 22 -2.24 -8.40 -15.01
CA ILE A 22 -1.66 -9.38 -14.08
C ILE A 22 -2.57 -10.60 -14.00
N ASN A 23 -3.87 -10.44 -13.78
CA ASN A 23 -4.83 -11.55 -13.68
C ASN A 23 -5.02 -12.34 -14.98
N LYS A 24 -4.63 -11.78 -16.14
CA LYS A 24 -4.57 -12.51 -17.43
C LYS A 24 -3.29 -13.33 -17.57
N THR A 25 -2.19 -12.82 -17.03
CA THR A 25 -0.86 -13.42 -17.17
C THR A 25 -0.60 -14.49 -16.09
N GLU A 26 -1.02 -14.20 -14.87
CA GLU A 26 -0.82 -15.01 -13.68
C GLU A 26 -2.18 -15.33 -13.05
N ASN A 27 -2.54 -16.61 -13.04
CA ASN A 27 -3.75 -17.07 -12.38
C ASN A 27 -3.44 -17.33 -10.90
N LYS A 28 -3.61 -16.31 -10.05
CA LYS A 28 -3.53 -16.45 -8.59
C LYS A 28 -4.92 -16.75 -8.02
N SER A 29 -4.97 -17.62 -7.02
CA SER A 29 -6.22 -17.85 -6.28
C SER A 29 -6.62 -16.60 -5.49
N LYS A 30 -7.92 -16.44 -5.27
CA LYS A 30 -8.46 -15.37 -4.41
C LYS A 30 -7.82 -15.38 -3.02
N ASP A 31 -7.67 -16.56 -2.42
CA ASP A 31 -7.06 -16.71 -1.09
C ASP A 31 -5.62 -16.20 -1.07
N SER A 32 -4.82 -16.48 -2.11
CA SER A 32 -3.45 -15.98 -2.21
C SER A 32 -3.40 -14.45 -2.29
N LEU A 33 -4.33 -13.83 -3.01
CA LEU A 33 -4.42 -12.38 -3.13
C LEU A 33 -4.88 -11.74 -1.81
N VAL A 34 -5.85 -12.34 -1.13
CA VAL A 34 -6.34 -11.89 0.18
C VAL A 34 -5.24 -11.96 1.23
N MET A 35 -4.49 -13.07 1.31
CA MET A 35 -3.35 -13.19 2.23
C MET A 35 -2.30 -12.10 1.96
N PHE A 36 -2.03 -11.82 0.69
CA PHE A 36 -1.08 -10.78 0.32
C PHE A 36 -1.57 -9.38 0.71
N ARG A 37 -2.83 -9.06 0.43
CA ARG A 37 -3.50 -7.81 0.86
C ARG A 37 -3.37 -7.61 2.37
N ASP A 38 -3.65 -8.65 3.15
CA ASP A 38 -3.60 -8.58 4.61
C ASP A 38 -2.17 -8.34 5.12
N GLN A 39 -1.16 -8.95 4.46
CA GLN A 39 0.25 -8.68 4.76
C GLN A 39 0.65 -7.22 4.44
N ILE A 40 0.16 -6.67 3.32
CA ILE A 40 0.37 -5.24 2.99
C ILE A 40 -0.26 -4.36 4.07
N GLN A 41 -1.46 -4.71 4.56
CA GLN A 41 -2.15 -3.91 5.58
C GLN A 41 -1.39 -3.89 6.90
N LEU A 42 -0.83 -5.02 7.33
CA LEU A 42 0.05 -5.10 8.49
C LEU A 42 1.27 -4.19 8.34
N PHE A 43 1.90 -4.20 7.16
CA PHE A 43 3.04 -3.34 6.87
C PHE A 43 2.66 -1.85 6.91
N MET A 44 1.56 -1.44 6.28
CA MET A 44 1.08 -0.06 6.34
C MET A 44 0.75 0.37 7.78
N ASN A 45 0.16 -0.52 8.58
CA ASN A 45 -0.15 -0.22 9.97
C ASN A 45 1.14 0.03 10.77
N LEU A 46 2.20 -0.75 10.54
CA LEU A 46 3.52 -0.49 11.14
C LEU A 46 4.07 0.87 10.71
N LEU A 47 4.05 1.18 9.42
CA LEU A 47 4.53 2.47 8.92
C LEU A 47 3.73 3.66 9.47
N ARG A 48 2.43 3.49 9.76
CA ARG A 48 1.61 4.53 10.39
C ARG A 48 1.95 4.79 11.86
N MET A 49 2.69 3.87 12.51
CA MET A 49 3.24 4.08 13.86
C MET A 49 4.55 4.88 13.84
N ASP A 50 5.12 5.16 12.66
CA ASP A 50 6.33 5.98 12.54
C ASP A 50 6.13 7.35 13.18
N SER A 51 6.99 7.66 14.15
CA SER A 51 6.96 8.88 14.93
C SER A 51 8.10 9.83 14.56
N SER A 52 8.63 9.70 13.34
CA SER A 52 9.73 10.52 12.86
C SER A 52 9.36 12.01 12.87
N PRO A 53 10.24 12.90 13.35
CA PRO A 53 9.93 14.33 13.43
C PRO A 53 9.61 14.90 12.04
N VAL A 54 8.44 15.52 11.91
CA VAL A 54 8.07 16.28 10.71
C VAL A 54 8.00 17.75 11.10
N MET A 55 8.94 18.55 10.58
CA MET A 55 9.08 20.00 10.80
C MET A 55 9.23 20.41 12.29
N PHE A 56 8.13 20.40 13.04
CA PHE A 56 8.03 20.90 14.43
C PHE A 56 7.20 19.99 15.37
N GLY A 57 6.73 18.84 14.88
CA GLY A 57 5.98 17.86 15.69
C GLY A 57 6.89 16.79 16.28
N HIS A 58 6.66 16.47 17.56
CA HIS A 58 7.21 15.28 18.22
C HIS A 58 6.06 14.31 18.51
N PRO A 59 5.72 13.41 17.58
CA PRO A 59 4.71 12.39 17.83
C PRO A 59 5.14 11.52 19.03
N PRO A 60 4.19 11.02 19.83
CA PRO A 60 4.52 10.06 20.88
C PRO A 60 5.10 8.80 20.24
N LEU A 61 6.23 8.33 20.74
CA LEU A 61 6.88 7.11 20.26
C LEU A 61 5.94 5.91 20.44
N GLN A 62 5.59 5.26 19.34
CA GLN A 62 4.75 4.04 19.33
C GLN A 62 5.56 2.77 19.09
N LEU A 63 6.75 2.91 18.50
CA LEU A 63 7.68 1.84 18.20
C LEU A 63 8.83 1.84 19.21
N ASP A 64 9.48 0.68 19.36
CA ASP A 64 10.71 0.55 20.13
C ASP A 64 11.87 1.28 19.44
N GLU A 65 12.88 1.68 20.21
CA GLU A 65 14.00 2.49 19.71
C GLU A 65 14.75 1.80 18.56
N ALA A 66 14.90 0.47 18.62
CA ALA A 66 15.57 -0.31 17.59
C ALA A 66 14.85 -0.25 16.22
N THR A 67 13.52 -0.06 16.22
CA THR A 67 12.73 0.09 14.99
C THR A 67 12.59 1.57 14.61
N GLN A 68 12.38 2.47 15.57
CA GLN A 68 12.12 3.88 15.30
C GLN A 68 13.36 4.64 14.81
N ALA A 69 14.54 4.35 15.35
CA ALA A 69 15.76 5.08 14.97
C ALA A 69 16.12 4.91 13.47
N PRO A 70 16.10 3.69 12.88
CA PRO A 70 16.27 3.52 11.44
C PRO A 70 15.20 4.21 10.60
N LEU A 71 13.93 4.20 11.03
CA LEU A 71 12.83 4.89 10.32
C LEU A 71 13.04 6.40 10.30
N SER A 72 13.49 6.99 11.42
CA SER A 72 13.80 8.41 11.51
C SER A 72 15.01 8.81 10.68
N LEU A 73 16.05 7.98 10.64
CA LEU A 73 17.18 8.20 9.72
C LEU A 73 16.73 8.15 8.26
N PHE A 74 15.90 7.17 7.89
CA PHE A 74 15.35 7.07 6.54
C PHE A 74 14.53 8.31 6.17
N SER A 75 13.62 8.74 7.04
CA SER A 75 12.82 9.96 6.85
C SER A 75 13.69 11.21 6.67
N LEU A 76 14.76 11.34 7.45
CA LEU A 76 15.73 12.43 7.32
C LEU A 76 16.43 12.42 5.95
N LEU A 77 16.92 11.27 5.50
CA LEU A 77 17.67 11.12 4.25
C LEU A 77 16.80 11.28 3.00
N SER A 78 15.50 10.99 3.11
CA SER A 78 14.53 11.10 2.01
C SER A 78 13.98 12.52 1.78
N HIS A 79 14.54 13.53 2.46
CA HIS A 79 14.24 14.96 2.28
C HIS A 79 12.75 15.31 2.29
N GLY A 80 11.98 14.70 3.20
CA GLY A 80 10.57 15.01 3.41
C GLY A 80 9.59 14.24 2.51
N PHE A 81 10.06 13.32 1.66
CA PHE A 81 9.18 12.33 1.03
C PHE A 81 8.85 11.19 2.02
N GLY A 82 9.89 10.59 2.63
CA GLY A 82 9.83 9.75 3.82
C GLY A 82 8.82 8.60 3.79
N ILE A 83 8.46 8.18 5.00
CA ILE A 83 7.41 7.20 5.25
C ILE A 83 6.05 7.61 4.64
N PRO A 84 5.64 8.89 4.64
CA PRO A 84 4.39 9.30 3.96
C PRO A 84 4.37 8.96 2.47
N GLY A 85 5.47 9.14 1.76
CA GLY A 85 5.58 8.78 0.34
C GLY A 85 5.52 7.27 0.11
N ILE A 86 6.18 6.48 0.97
CA ILE A 86 6.09 5.01 0.95
C ILE A 86 4.65 4.57 1.20
N LEU A 87 3.97 5.13 2.20
CA LEU A 87 2.58 4.81 2.51
C LEU A 87 1.68 5.01 1.29
N VAL A 88 1.83 6.13 0.56
CA VAL A 88 1.05 6.37 -0.67
C VAL A 88 1.35 5.32 -1.75
N GLY A 89 2.62 4.97 -1.95
CA GLY A 89 3.01 3.95 -2.92
C GLY A 89 2.43 2.57 -2.57
N VAL A 90 2.48 2.20 -1.29
CA VAL A 90 1.92 0.95 -0.78
C VAL A 90 0.39 0.96 -0.82
N GLU A 91 -0.27 2.08 -0.52
CA GLU A 91 -1.72 2.25 -0.70
C GLU A 91 -2.12 2.05 -2.18
N THR A 92 -1.34 2.62 -3.10
CA THR A 92 -1.58 2.43 -4.55
C THR A 92 -1.43 0.96 -4.97
N MET A 93 -0.46 0.25 -4.40
CA MET A 93 -0.30 -1.20 -4.60
C MET A 93 -1.46 -1.99 -4.00
N MET A 94 -1.95 -1.59 -2.81
CA MET A 94 -3.13 -2.18 -2.19
C MET A 94 -4.36 -2.07 -3.09
N ASP A 95 -4.55 -0.92 -3.74
CA ASP A 95 -5.65 -0.69 -4.67
C ASP A 95 -5.59 -1.67 -5.86
N VAL A 96 -4.40 -1.95 -6.39
CA VAL A 96 -4.22 -2.96 -7.45
C VAL A 96 -4.61 -4.35 -6.97
N VAL A 97 -4.16 -4.75 -5.78
CA VAL A 97 -4.48 -6.09 -5.23
C VAL A 97 -5.99 -6.22 -4.96
N ASN A 98 -6.64 -5.18 -4.44
CA ASN A 98 -8.09 -5.16 -4.23
C ASN A 98 -8.86 -5.31 -5.54
N GLU A 99 -8.42 -4.61 -6.59
CA GLU A 99 -8.99 -4.72 -7.92
C GLU A 99 -8.76 -6.13 -8.51
N GLN A 100 -7.60 -6.75 -8.27
CA GLN A 100 -7.36 -8.13 -8.68
C GLN A 100 -8.35 -9.10 -8.02
N ILE A 101 -8.60 -8.96 -6.72
CA ILE A 101 -9.56 -9.78 -5.97
C ILE A 101 -10.97 -9.59 -6.55
N ALA A 102 -11.40 -8.35 -6.76
CA ALA A 102 -12.73 -8.04 -7.30
C ALA A 102 -12.94 -8.68 -8.69
N GLN A 103 -11.92 -8.68 -9.55
CA GLN A 103 -12.00 -9.32 -10.87
C GLN A 103 -12.04 -10.86 -10.78
N VAL A 104 -11.33 -11.46 -9.82
CA VAL A 104 -11.40 -12.92 -9.59
C VAL A 104 -12.79 -13.31 -9.09
N GLU A 105 -13.36 -12.57 -8.14
CA GLU A 105 -14.70 -12.82 -7.60
C GLU A 105 -15.78 -12.72 -8.69
N GLN A 106 -15.69 -11.71 -9.56
CA GLN A 106 -16.60 -11.59 -10.71
C GLN A 106 -16.49 -12.82 -11.63
N ARG A 107 -15.27 -13.25 -11.98
CA ARG A 107 -15.05 -14.44 -12.82
C ARG A 107 -15.58 -15.72 -12.18
N GLU A 108 -15.55 -15.83 -10.85
CA GLU A 108 -16.11 -16.96 -10.12
C GLU A 108 -17.65 -16.97 -10.15
N GLN A 109 -18.29 -15.80 -9.99
CA GLN A 109 -19.76 -15.68 -10.06
C GLN A 109 -20.31 -16.10 -11.43
N PHE A 110 -19.68 -15.65 -12.53
CA PHE A 110 -20.11 -16.03 -13.87
C PHE A 110 -20.07 -17.54 -14.16
N LYS A 111 -19.25 -18.31 -13.42
CA LYS A 111 -19.19 -19.78 -13.59
C LYS A 111 -20.28 -20.54 -12.82
N VAL A 112 -20.96 -19.88 -11.88
CA VAL A 112 -22.03 -20.50 -11.07
C VAL A 112 -23.40 -20.34 -11.75
N ASP A 113 -23.54 -19.34 -12.62
CA ASP A 113 -24.77 -19.04 -13.35
C ASP A 113 -24.90 -19.81 -14.69
N GLU A 114 -23.93 -20.66 -15.05
CA GLU A 114 -23.88 -21.52 -16.25
C GLU A 114 -24.06 -23.01 -15.88
#